data_AF-A0A2R2MR51-F1
#
_entry.id   AF-A0A2R2MR51-F1
#
_cell.length_a   1.000
_cell.length_b   1.000
_cell.length_c   1.000
_cell.angle_alpha   90.00
_cell.angle_beta   90.00
_cell.angle_gamma   90.00
#
_symmetry.space_group_name_H-M   'P 1'
#
loop_
_entity.id
_entity.type
_entity.pdbx_description
1 polymer ?
#
loop_
_entity_poly.entity_id
_entity_poly.type
_entity_poly.pdbx_seq_one_letter_code
_entity_poly.pdbx_strand_id
1 'polypeptide(L)'
;MVQYNTRHMEVSCEYFTRGCQERMKLSSLQRHMKECRWRPIQCRNQGCGAMVSLNALEEHESTWCSFRPQGFCQKGCQLPLMPKNSENHDCLQALRNHVTSQELELRSAKNQLRKLTTNYGKREKMLLGQIAELHSELKFQVEHFQKRLVDCKSQLSSLSTYSLSCLQPTEENITVILERKNHSLGFNLMGGFTPEGGASCGLVVSRVTKGGPADRMGLLLHDQILKVNGQDLSKASHEEAVEAFHGAQEPIIVEVLRRVNKNSNNISNSSSNSSQMRNRSPTLVSVGTQTDVDGSDTSSYYGSCRPPTPPPNLLDFQRYGLYQPSSRQPVAFSPSADLGLTDIEMAHGMDFFDQYDDDPGYELEYE
;
A
#
# COMPACT_ATOMS: atom_id res chain seq x y z
N MET A 1 -27.08 -8.64 31.41
CA MET A 1 -27.11 -9.05 29.99
C MET A 1 -26.08 -10.14 29.79
N VAL A 2 -26.51 -11.38 29.58
CA VAL A 2 -25.61 -12.51 29.35
C VAL A 2 -24.92 -12.30 27.99
N GLN A 3 -23.62 -12.02 28.00
CA GLN A 3 -22.79 -12.03 26.80
C GLN A 3 -22.64 -13.49 26.37
N TYR A 4 -23.48 -13.95 25.43
CA TYR A 4 -23.25 -15.23 24.77
C TYR A 4 -21.94 -15.12 23.99
N ASN A 5 -20.97 -15.92 24.42
CA ASN A 5 -19.63 -15.99 23.84
C ASN A 5 -19.73 -16.64 22.45
N THR A 6 -19.98 -15.84 21.42
CA THR A 6 -20.23 -16.25 20.02
C THR A 6 -19.04 -16.89 19.33
N ARG A 7 -17.88 -17.00 20.00
CA ARG A 7 -16.61 -17.47 19.41
C ARG A 7 -16.51 -18.99 19.22
N HIS A 8 -17.47 -19.76 19.74
CA HIS A 8 -17.53 -21.22 19.62
C HIS A 8 -18.92 -21.76 19.22
N MET A 9 -19.79 -20.95 18.61
CA MET A 9 -21.07 -21.45 18.11
C MET A 9 -20.88 -22.14 16.76
N GLU A 10 -20.94 -23.47 16.79
CA GLU A 10 -21.09 -24.30 15.60
C GLU A 10 -22.58 -24.44 15.28
N VAL A 11 -22.90 -24.16 14.02
CA VAL A 11 -24.24 -24.32 13.47
C VAL A 11 -24.28 -25.59 12.64
N SER A 12 -25.40 -26.31 12.71
CA SER A 12 -25.63 -27.49 11.88
C SER A 12 -25.99 -27.05 10.45
N CYS A 13 -25.63 -27.88 9.47
CA CYS A 13 -26.02 -27.64 8.09
C CYS A 13 -27.55 -27.50 7.94
N GLU A 14 -28.02 -26.60 7.07
CA GLU A 14 -29.45 -26.44 6.77
C GLU A 14 -30.08 -27.71 6.19
N TYR A 15 -29.29 -28.57 5.54
CA TYR A 15 -29.72 -29.84 4.99
C TYR A 15 -29.61 -31.00 6.00
N PHE A 16 -29.59 -30.70 7.31
CA PHE A 16 -29.54 -31.71 8.37
C PHE A 16 -30.70 -32.71 8.29
N THR A 17 -31.91 -32.22 8.02
CA THR A 17 -33.11 -33.06 7.83
C THR A 17 -33.04 -33.93 6.58
N ARG A 18 -32.16 -33.60 5.63
CA ARG A 18 -31.92 -34.39 4.42
C ARG A 18 -30.79 -35.39 4.59
N GLY A 19 -30.05 -35.37 5.71
CA GLY A 19 -28.99 -36.33 6.03
C GLY A 19 -27.61 -35.73 6.29
N CYS A 20 -27.43 -34.41 6.17
CA CYS A 20 -26.12 -33.79 6.46
C CYS A 20 -25.88 -33.62 7.96
N GLN A 21 -24.96 -34.38 8.53
CA GLN A 21 -24.64 -34.30 9.97
C GLN A 21 -23.50 -33.33 10.30
N GLU A 22 -23.02 -32.54 9.32
CA GLU A 22 -21.92 -31.62 9.54
C GLU A 22 -22.32 -30.41 10.40
N ARG A 23 -21.42 -30.04 11.31
CA ARG A 23 -21.47 -28.83 12.12
C ARG A 23 -20.24 -27.98 11.85
N MET A 24 -20.43 -26.68 11.77
CA MET A 24 -19.36 -25.76 11.41
C MET A 24 -19.62 -24.33 11.86
N LYS A 25 -18.60 -23.50 11.77
CA LYS A 25 -18.69 -22.07 12.08
C LYS A 25 -19.60 -21.36 11.08
N LEU A 26 -20.36 -20.36 11.56
CA LEU A 26 -21.26 -19.55 10.75
C LEU A 26 -20.57 -18.91 9.54
N SER A 27 -19.30 -18.52 9.67
CA SER A 27 -18.49 -17.95 8.58
C SER A 27 -18.22 -18.91 7.42
N SER A 28 -18.28 -20.23 7.66
CA SER A 28 -18.04 -21.26 6.65
C SER A 28 -19.33 -21.89 6.11
N LEU A 29 -20.48 -21.62 6.74
CA LEU A 29 -21.76 -22.24 6.42
C LEU A 29 -22.15 -22.01 4.95
N GLN A 30 -22.04 -20.78 4.44
CA GLN A 30 -22.42 -20.48 3.05
C GLN A 30 -21.60 -21.24 2.01
N ARG A 31 -20.31 -21.46 2.27
CA ARG A 31 -19.44 -22.24 1.36
C ARG A 31 -19.85 -23.70 1.38
N HIS A 32 -19.98 -24.28 2.58
CA HIS A 32 -20.46 -25.66 2.71
C HIS A 32 -21.83 -25.86 2.06
N MET A 33 -22.79 -24.95 2.23
CA MET A 33 -24.12 -25.10 1.64
C MET A 33 -24.08 -25.24 0.12
N LYS A 34 -23.15 -24.57 -0.58
CA LYS A 34 -23.00 -24.71 -2.04
C LYS A 34 -22.44 -26.08 -2.43
N GLU A 35 -21.53 -26.61 -1.62
CA GLU A 35 -20.79 -27.86 -1.84
C GLU A 35 -21.45 -29.08 -1.17
N CYS A 36 -22.51 -28.87 -0.38
CA CYS A 36 -23.10 -29.91 0.45
C CYS A 36 -23.70 -31.03 -0.40
N ARG A 37 -23.29 -32.26 -0.09
CA ARG A 37 -23.77 -33.50 -0.75
C ARG A 37 -25.27 -33.75 -0.61
N TRP A 38 -25.90 -33.13 0.39
CA TRP A 38 -27.34 -33.27 0.65
C TRP A 38 -28.14 -32.07 0.15
N ARG A 39 -27.49 -31.11 -0.52
CA ARG A 39 -28.18 -29.97 -1.14
C ARG A 39 -29.20 -30.49 -2.17
N PRO A 40 -30.45 -29.99 -2.16
CA PRO A 40 -31.42 -30.33 -3.19
C PRO A 40 -30.98 -29.80 -4.55
N ILE A 41 -31.04 -30.67 -5.55
CA ILE A 41 -30.76 -30.39 -6.96
C ILE A 41 -31.85 -31.01 -7.82
N GLN A 42 -32.20 -30.31 -8.90
CA GLN A 42 -33.20 -30.80 -9.85
C GLN A 42 -32.60 -31.92 -10.72
N CYS A 43 -33.37 -32.99 -10.93
CA CYS A 43 -33.03 -34.06 -11.85
C CYS A 43 -32.75 -33.53 -13.27
N ARG A 44 -31.70 -34.01 -13.93
CA ARG A 44 -31.29 -33.56 -15.27
C ARG A 44 -32.12 -34.17 -16.39
N ASN A 45 -32.86 -35.26 -16.13
CA ASN A 45 -33.71 -35.90 -17.13
C ASN A 45 -34.90 -34.99 -17.49
N GLN A 46 -35.05 -34.72 -18.78
CA GLN A 46 -36.05 -33.80 -19.30
C GLN A 46 -37.47 -34.26 -18.92
N GLY A 47 -38.24 -33.37 -18.27
CA GLY A 47 -39.61 -33.64 -17.83
C GLY A 47 -39.75 -34.27 -16.44
N CYS A 48 -38.66 -34.66 -15.77
CA CYS A 48 -38.75 -35.28 -14.44
C CYS A 48 -39.15 -34.28 -13.34
N GLY A 49 -38.50 -33.11 -13.30
CA GLY A 49 -38.79 -32.06 -12.30
C GLY A 49 -38.52 -32.44 -10.82
N ALA A 50 -38.09 -33.68 -10.53
CA ALA A 50 -37.82 -34.13 -9.17
C ALA A 50 -36.63 -33.40 -8.54
N MET A 51 -36.77 -33.05 -7.26
CA MET A 51 -35.69 -32.47 -6.45
C MET A 51 -35.06 -33.55 -5.58
N VAL A 52 -33.86 -33.99 -5.94
CA VAL A 52 -33.11 -35.04 -5.25
C VAL A 52 -31.88 -34.46 -4.55
N SER A 53 -31.31 -35.19 -3.58
CA SER A 53 -30.05 -34.78 -2.96
C SER A 53 -28.89 -35.00 -3.92
N LEU A 54 -27.89 -34.11 -3.92
CA LEU A 54 -26.75 -34.18 -4.85
C LEU A 54 -26.06 -35.56 -4.87
N ASN A 55 -25.91 -36.21 -3.71
CA ASN A 55 -25.35 -37.55 -3.60
C ASN A 55 -26.20 -38.69 -4.18
N ALA A 56 -27.51 -38.50 -4.28
CA ALA A 56 -28.46 -39.49 -4.80
C ALA A 56 -28.88 -39.21 -6.25
N LEU A 57 -28.36 -38.13 -6.85
CA LEU A 57 -28.75 -37.68 -8.18
C LEU A 57 -28.46 -38.73 -9.25
N GLU A 58 -27.25 -39.28 -9.25
CA GLU A 58 -26.81 -40.25 -10.25
C GLU A 58 -27.61 -41.56 -10.17
N GLU A 59 -27.89 -42.03 -8.95
CA GLU A 59 -28.68 -43.23 -8.73
C GLU A 59 -30.13 -43.03 -9.18
N HIS A 60 -30.73 -41.87 -8.86
CA HIS A 60 -32.04 -41.48 -9.36
C HIS A 60 -32.08 -41.44 -10.89
N GLU A 61 -31.15 -40.74 -11.53
CA GLU A 61 -31.10 -40.61 -12.99
C GLU A 61 -30.92 -41.96 -13.69
N SER A 62 -30.19 -42.88 -13.06
CA SER A 62 -29.82 -44.17 -13.64
C SER A 62 -30.80 -45.28 -13.33
N THR A 63 -31.59 -45.23 -12.26
CA THR A 63 -32.37 -46.41 -11.84
C THR A 63 -33.85 -46.11 -11.59
N TRP A 64 -34.18 -44.97 -10.99
CA TRP A 64 -35.54 -44.69 -10.50
C TRP A 64 -36.29 -43.61 -11.28
N CYS A 65 -35.60 -42.85 -12.12
CA CYS A 65 -36.23 -41.78 -12.87
C CYS A 65 -37.14 -42.34 -13.98
N SER A 66 -38.45 -42.08 -13.89
CA SER A 66 -39.44 -42.46 -14.91
C SER A 66 -39.26 -41.73 -16.25
N PHE A 67 -38.43 -40.69 -16.28
CA PHE A 67 -38.06 -39.93 -17.49
C PHE A 67 -36.65 -40.27 -17.96
N ARG A 68 -36.04 -41.33 -17.42
CA ARG A 68 -34.77 -41.83 -17.92
C ARG A 68 -34.93 -42.31 -19.36
N PRO A 69 -34.01 -41.96 -20.27
CA PRO A 69 -33.99 -42.54 -21.60
C PRO A 69 -33.82 -44.06 -21.56
N GLN A 70 -34.62 -44.79 -22.33
CA GLN A 70 -34.54 -46.25 -22.43
C GLN A 70 -33.46 -46.74 -23.39
N GLY A 71 -32.77 -45.81 -24.06
CA GLY A 71 -31.74 -46.08 -25.05
C GLY A 71 -31.75 -45.01 -26.13
N PHE A 72 -31.09 -45.29 -27.24
CA PHE A 72 -31.04 -44.42 -28.41
C PHE A 72 -31.84 -45.02 -29.56
N CYS A 73 -32.41 -44.16 -30.39
CA CYS A 73 -33.12 -44.60 -31.58
C CYS A 73 -32.16 -45.27 -32.59
N GLN A 74 -32.33 -46.57 -32.80
CA GLN A 74 -31.55 -47.34 -33.78
C GLN A 74 -32.07 -47.17 -35.22
N LYS A 75 -33.25 -46.55 -35.41
CA LYS A 75 -33.90 -46.35 -36.70
C LYS A 75 -33.40 -45.14 -37.50
N GLY A 76 -32.43 -44.37 -36.98
CA GLY A 76 -31.69 -43.37 -37.75
C GLY A 76 -31.38 -42.06 -37.05
N CYS A 77 -32.24 -41.53 -36.18
CA CYS A 77 -31.99 -40.22 -35.55
C CYS A 77 -30.99 -40.24 -34.39
N GLN A 78 -30.71 -41.42 -33.82
CA GLN A 78 -29.82 -41.62 -32.66
C GLN A 78 -30.17 -40.78 -31.42
N LEU A 79 -31.36 -40.18 -31.37
CA LEU A 79 -31.82 -39.40 -30.22
C LEU A 79 -32.26 -40.33 -29.08
N PRO A 80 -32.18 -39.86 -27.82
CA PRO A 80 -32.65 -40.62 -26.66
C PRO A 80 -34.15 -40.95 -26.77
N LEU A 81 -34.51 -42.23 -26.61
CA LEU A 81 -35.89 -42.70 -26.59
C LEU A 81 -36.47 -42.59 -25.19
N MET A 82 -37.51 -41.79 -25.05
CA MET A 82 -38.26 -41.66 -23.80
C MET A 82 -39.27 -42.81 -23.68
N PRO A 83 -39.59 -43.28 -22.45
CA PRO A 83 -40.52 -44.40 -22.23
C PRO A 83 -41.88 -44.25 -22.89
N LYS A 84 -42.36 -43.00 -23.09
CA LYS A 84 -43.66 -42.72 -23.72
C LYS A 84 -43.66 -42.84 -25.25
N ASN A 85 -42.50 -42.88 -25.89
CA ASN A 85 -42.36 -42.78 -27.36
C ASN A 85 -41.62 -43.99 -27.96
N SER A 86 -41.43 -45.07 -27.20
CA SER A 86 -40.59 -46.21 -27.60
C SER A 86 -41.21 -47.06 -28.72
N GLU A 87 -42.54 -47.22 -28.74
CA GLU A 87 -43.21 -48.11 -29.71
C GLU A 87 -43.44 -47.43 -31.08
N ASN A 88 -43.79 -46.13 -31.10
CA ASN A 88 -44.10 -45.35 -32.31
C ASN A 88 -43.25 -44.06 -32.43
N HIS A 89 -41.92 -44.21 -32.41
CA HIS A 89 -41.01 -43.07 -32.56
C HIS A 89 -40.96 -42.53 -34.00
N ASP A 90 -41.31 -41.25 -34.20
CA ASP A 90 -41.08 -40.53 -35.44
C ASP A 90 -39.72 -39.81 -35.41
N CYS A 91 -38.75 -40.36 -36.14
CA CYS A 91 -37.39 -39.82 -36.25
C CYS A 91 -37.37 -38.39 -36.81
N LEU A 92 -38.21 -38.08 -37.80
CA LEU A 92 -38.17 -36.78 -38.47
C LEU A 92 -38.69 -35.68 -37.55
N GLN A 93 -39.82 -35.93 -36.88
CA GLN A 93 -40.35 -34.98 -35.91
C GLN A 93 -39.41 -34.81 -34.71
N ALA A 94 -38.80 -35.89 -34.23
CA ALA A 94 -37.83 -35.82 -33.13
C ALA A 94 -36.60 -34.97 -33.51
N LEU A 95 -36.05 -35.16 -34.71
CA LEU A 95 -34.93 -34.35 -35.22
C LEU A 95 -35.32 -32.88 -35.40
N ARG A 96 -36.49 -32.58 -35.96
CA ARG A 96 -36.99 -31.20 -36.09
C ARG A 96 -37.13 -30.51 -34.72
N ASN A 97 -37.69 -31.22 -33.73
CA ASN A 97 -37.80 -30.70 -32.37
C ASN A 97 -36.41 -30.49 -31.73
N HIS A 98 -35.47 -31.39 -31.99
CA HIS A 98 -34.10 -31.27 -31.48
C HIS A 98 -33.38 -30.04 -32.07
N VAL A 99 -33.44 -29.86 -33.38
CA VAL A 99 -32.85 -28.71 -34.08
C VAL A 99 -33.45 -27.40 -33.56
N THR A 100 -34.79 -27.31 -33.46
CA THR A 100 -35.44 -26.09 -32.95
C THR A 100 -35.11 -25.80 -31.49
N SER A 101 -34.98 -26.83 -30.65
CA SER A 101 -34.51 -26.70 -29.27
C SER A 101 -33.08 -26.18 -29.21
N GLN A 102 -32.16 -26.74 -30.02
CA GLN A 102 -30.78 -26.28 -30.09
C GLN A 102 -30.67 -24.84 -30.61
N GLU A 103 -31.46 -24.46 -31.61
CA GLU A 103 -31.52 -23.08 -32.11
C GLU A 103 -32.02 -22.09 -31.06
N LEU A 104 -32.98 -22.49 -30.22
CA LEU A 104 -33.45 -21.67 -29.11
C LEU A 104 -32.37 -21.51 -28.03
N GLU A 105 -31.69 -22.60 -27.67
CA GLU A 105 -30.57 -22.57 -26.73
C GLU A 105 -29.43 -21.68 -27.24
N LEU A 106 -29.08 -21.79 -28.53
CA LEU A 106 -28.05 -20.96 -29.15
C LEU A 106 -28.43 -19.47 -29.12
N ARG A 107 -29.69 -19.13 -29.43
CA ARG A 107 -30.21 -17.76 -29.34
C ARG A 107 -30.17 -17.24 -27.91
N SER A 108 -30.57 -18.06 -26.93
CA SER A 108 -30.53 -17.72 -25.51
C SER A 108 -29.09 -17.46 -25.04
N ALA A 109 -28.17 -18.37 -25.37
CA ALA A 109 -26.75 -18.24 -25.04
C ALA A 109 -26.13 -16.99 -25.69
N LYS A 110 -26.44 -16.70 -26.96
CA LYS A 110 -26.00 -15.48 -27.66
C LYS A 110 -26.52 -14.21 -26.96
N ASN A 111 -27.77 -14.21 -26.52
CA ASN A 111 -28.34 -13.09 -25.76
C ASN A 111 -27.70 -12.93 -24.39
N GLN A 112 -27.41 -14.02 -23.69
CA GLN A 112 -26.67 -13.97 -22.42
C GLN A 112 -25.26 -13.42 -22.62
N LEU A 113 -24.56 -13.86 -23.66
CA LEU A 113 -23.23 -13.36 -24.00
C LEU A 113 -23.27 -11.85 -24.27
N ARG A 114 -24.22 -11.37 -25.08
CA ARG A 114 -24.41 -9.92 -25.33
C ARG A 114 -24.66 -9.13 -24.04
N LYS A 115 -25.49 -9.66 -23.13
CA LYS A 115 -25.73 -9.05 -21.81
C LYS A 115 -24.46 -9.01 -20.96
N LEU A 116 -23.69 -10.09 -20.94
CA LEU A 116 -22.41 -10.14 -20.23
C LEU A 116 -21.42 -9.13 -20.82
N THR A 117 -21.23 -9.12 -22.14
CA THR A 117 -20.33 -8.18 -22.82
C THR A 117 -20.68 -6.72 -22.50
N THR A 118 -21.96 -6.36 -22.55
CA THR A 118 -22.39 -4.99 -22.21
C THR A 118 -22.17 -4.66 -20.74
N ASN A 119 -22.42 -5.61 -19.82
CA ASN A 119 -22.17 -5.40 -18.40
C ASN A 119 -20.68 -5.26 -18.08
N TYR A 120 -19.82 -6.10 -18.67
CA TYR A 120 -18.38 -6.01 -18.51
C TYR A 120 -17.84 -4.72 -19.11
N GLY A 121 -18.30 -4.30 -20.30
CA GLY A 121 -17.91 -3.03 -20.90
C GLY A 121 -18.32 -1.82 -20.05
N LYS A 122 -19.51 -1.84 -19.43
CA LYS A 122 -19.93 -0.78 -18.48
C LYS A 122 -19.03 -0.75 -17.25
N ARG A 123 -18.71 -1.92 -16.68
CA ARG A 123 -17.84 -2.04 -15.50
C ARG A 123 -16.42 -1.57 -15.83
N GLU A 124 -15.88 -1.95 -16.97
CA GLU A 124 -14.57 -1.54 -17.46
C GLU A 124 -14.50 -0.02 -17.60
N LYS A 125 -15.46 0.60 -18.31
CA LYS A 125 -15.54 2.06 -18.44
C LYS A 125 -15.59 2.77 -17.08
N MET A 126 -16.36 2.25 -16.13
CA MET A 126 -16.43 2.79 -14.78
C MET A 126 -15.08 2.71 -14.06
N LEU A 127 -14.40 1.56 -14.12
CA LEU A 127 -13.10 1.36 -13.48
C LEU A 127 -12.01 2.23 -14.12
N LEU A 128 -12.00 2.35 -15.45
CA LEU A 128 -11.08 3.24 -16.15
C LEU A 128 -11.32 4.71 -15.77
N GLY A 129 -12.59 5.12 -15.61
CA GLY A 129 -12.94 6.45 -15.09
C GLY A 129 -12.39 6.69 -13.68
N GLN A 130 -12.55 5.73 -12.78
CA GLN A 130 -12.00 5.82 -11.42
C GLN A 130 -10.47 5.91 -11.41
N ILE A 131 -9.80 5.13 -12.26
CA ILE A 131 -8.33 5.19 -12.41
C ILE A 131 -7.90 6.58 -12.91
N ALA A 132 -8.59 7.14 -13.90
CA ALA A 132 -8.29 8.46 -14.44
C ALA A 132 -8.47 9.58 -13.40
N GLU A 133 -9.52 9.50 -12.57
CA GLU A 133 -9.77 10.43 -11.48
C GLU A 133 -8.66 10.36 -10.41
N LEU A 134 -8.31 9.15 -9.95
CA LEU A 134 -7.23 8.95 -9.00
C LEU A 134 -5.87 9.42 -9.55
N HIS A 135 -5.62 9.18 -10.83
CA HIS A 135 -4.40 9.66 -11.50
C HIS A 135 -4.35 11.19 -11.54
N SER A 136 -5.48 11.84 -11.79
CA SER A 136 -5.58 13.31 -11.80
C SER A 136 -5.37 13.91 -10.40
N GLU A 137 -5.95 13.29 -9.37
CA GLU A 137 -5.75 13.68 -7.96
C GLU A 137 -4.29 13.53 -7.55
N LEU A 138 -3.66 12.39 -7.86
CA LEU A 138 -2.25 12.18 -7.56
C LEU A 138 -1.37 13.22 -8.25
N LYS A 139 -1.63 13.50 -9.53
CA LYS A 139 -0.90 14.53 -10.29
C LYS A 139 -1.04 15.91 -9.64
N PHE A 140 -2.26 16.30 -9.26
CA PHE A 140 -2.51 17.57 -8.57
C PHE A 140 -1.74 17.65 -7.25
N GLN A 141 -1.74 16.57 -6.45
CA GLN A 141 -0.98 16.55 -5.19
C GLN A 141 0.52 16.69 -5.42
N VAL A 142 1.08 15.99 -6.42
CA VAL A 142 2.52 16.10 -6.75
C VAL A 142 2.87 17.54 -7.14
N GLU A 143 2.10 18.17 -8.02
CA GLU A 143 2.31 19.56 -8.43
C GLU A 143 2.22 20.52 -7.24
N HIS A 144 1.22 20.32 -6.37
CA HIS A 144 1.05 21.12 -5.17
C HIS A 144 2.22 20.97 -4.19
N PHE A 145 2.70 19.75 -3.93
CA PHE A 145 3.87 19.51 -3.09
C PHE A 145 5.13 20.11 -3.69
N GLN A 146 5.33 19.97 -5.00
CA GLN A 146 6.47 20.57 -5.71
C GLN A 146 6.46 22.10 -5.58
N LYS A 147 5.30 22.74 -5.74
CA LYS A 147 5.16 24.18 -5.53
C LYS A 147 5.54 24.59 -4.10
N ARG A 148 5.04 23.86 -3.09
CA ARG A 148 5.39 24.12 -1.68
C ARG A 148 6.89 23.97 -1.40
N LEU A 149 7.55 23.01 -2.04
CA LEU A 149 9.00 22.84 -1.91
C LEU A 149 9.76 24.00 -2.54
N VAL A 150 9.34 24.46 -3.72
CA VAL A 150 9.94 25.64 -4.37
C VAL A 150 9.73 26.90 -3.53
N ASP A 151 8.54 27.09 -2.97
CA ASP A 151 8.23 28.21 -2.08
C ASP A 151 9.09 28.16 -0.80
N CYS A 152 9.24 26.99 -0.19
CA CYS A 152 10.10 26.82 0.98
C CYS A 152 11.58 27.06 0.65
N LYS A 153 12.05 26.58 -0.50
CA LYS A 153 13.43 26.82 -0.97
C LYS A 153 13.69 28.31 -1.21
N SER A 154 12.73 29.05 -1.78
CA SER A 154 12.88 30.49 -1.99
C SER A 154 12.93 31.26 -0.67
N GLN A 155 12.11 30.88 0.31
CA GLN A 155 12.14 31.42 1.68
C GLN A 155 13.45 31.09 2.41
N LEU A 156 13.99 29.88 2.25
CA LEU A 156 15.30 29.52 2.79
C LEU A 156 16.43 30.31 2.13
N SER A 157 16.37 30.52 0.81
CA SER A 157 17.37 31.31 0.09
C SER A 157 17.38 32.77 0.56
N SER A 158 16.20 33.38 0.78
CA SER A 158 16.13 34.74 1.31
C SER A 158 16.68 34.81 2.74
N LEU A 159 16.31 33.88 3.64
CA LEU A 159 16.87 33.81 4.99
C LEU A 159 18.38 33.56 5.01
N SER A 160 18.89 32.69 4.13
CA SER A 160 20.32 32.41 3.97
C SER A 160 21.07 33.67 3.53
N THR A 161 20.52 34.43 2.59
CA THR A 161 21.12 35.68 2.08
C THR A 161 21.23 36.75 3.18
N TYR A 162 20.22 36.84 4.07
CA TYR A 162 20.29 37.72 5.24
C TYR A 162 21.23 37.21 6.34
N SER A 163 21.36 35.89 6.51
CA SER A 163 22.24 35.30 7.53
C SER A 163 23.72 35.40 7.15
N LEU A 164 24.07 35.25 5.86
CA LEU A 164 25.44 35.30 5.36
C LEU A 164 26.01 36.73 5.24
N SER A 165 25.17 37.74 5.09
CA SER A 165 25.61 39.15 5.05
C SER A 165 25.87 39.75 6.45
N CYS A 166 25.45 39.07 7.53
CA CYS A 166 25.54 39.57 8.89
C CYS A 166 26.53 38.80 9.80
N LEU A 167 27.21 37.77 9.30
CA LEU A 167 28.14 36.95 10.06
C LEU A 167 29.46 36.78 9.28
N GLN A 168 30.31 37.80 9.35
CA GLN A 168 31.74 37.54 9.41
C GLN A 168 32.12 37.51 10.88
N PRO A 169 32.01 36.37 11.59
CA PRO A 169 32.53 36.26 12.94
C PRO A 169 34.03 36.51 12.87
N THR A 170 34.48 37.59 13.49
CA THR A 170 35.91 37.79 13.73
C THR A 170 36.30 36.87 14.87
N GLU A 171 37.21 35.94 14.61
CA GLU A 171 37.77 35.07 15.64
C GLU A 171 38.90 35.83 16.35
N GLU A 172 38.79 36.01 17.66
CA GLU A 172 39.77 36.70 18.49
C GLU A 172 40.40 35.73 19.48
N ASN A 173 41.73 35.79 19.65
CA ASN A 173 42.45 35.02 20.67
C ASN A 173 42.39 35.77 22.00
N ILE A 174 41.82 35.14 23.03
CA ILE A 174 41.65 35.71 24.37
C ILE A 174 42.41 34.85 25.36
N THR A 175 43.16 35.48 26.26
CA THR A 175 43.83 34.80 27.37
C THR A 175 43.00 34.92 28.64
N VAL A 176 42.65 33.78 29.24
CA VAL A 176 41.89 33.69 30.48
C VAL A 176 42.76 33.03 31.53
N ILE A 177 42.82 33.61 32.72
CA ILE A 177 43.57 33.04 33.85
C ILE A 177 42.57 32.36 34.77
N LEU A 178 42.73 31.08 35.06
CA LEU A 178 41.83 30.29 35.89
C LEU A 178 42.51 29.91 37.20
N GLU A 179 41.72 29.87 38.28
CA GLU A 179 42.14 29.42 39.60
C GLU A 179 41.23 28.28 40.05
N ARG A 180 41.79 27.22 40.65
CA ARG A 180 40.96 26.14 41.17
C ARG A 180 40.31 26.59 42.45
N LYS A 181 39.01 26.35 42.56
CA LYS A 181 38.27 26.49 43.81
C LYS A 181 37.63 25.16 44.13
N ASN A 182 37.92 24.60 45.31
CA ASN A 182 37.41 23.31 45.77
C ASN A 182 37.66 22.18 44.75
N HIS A 183 38.88 22.12 44.18
CA HIS A 183 39.28 21.17 43.15
C HIS A 183 38.50 21.23 41.81
N SER A 184 37.77 22.32 41.53
CA SER A 184 37.05 22.52 40.27
C SER A 184 37.38 23.85 39.61
N LEU A 185 37.38 23.86 38.27
CA LEU A 185 37.49 25.05 37.43
C LEU A 185 36.13 25.60 36.98
N GLY A 186 35.05 24.83 37.21
CA GLY A 186 33.68 25.31 36.99
C GLY A 186 33.23 25.36 35.53
N PHE A 187 33.89 24.65 34.61
CA PHE A 187 33.46 24.51 33.21
C PHE A 187 33.53 23.05 32.74
N ASN A 188 32.85 22.75 31.64
CA ASN A 188 32.88 21.45 30.98
C ASN A 188 33.56 21.57 29.62
N LEU A 189 34.46 20.64 29.33
CA LEU A 189 35.11 20.51 28.04
C LEU A 189 34.37 19.47 27.19
N MET A 190 34.27 19.70 25.88
CA MET A 190 33.78 18.71 24.91
C MET A 190 34.65 18.74 23.64
N GLY A 191 34.52 17.72 22.81
CA GLY A 191 35.35 17.58 21.61
C GLY A 191 36.74 17.04 21.94
N GLY A 192 37.67 17.21 21.01
CA GLY A 192 38.99 16.58 21.03
C GLY A 192 39.32 15.96 19.68
N PHE A 193 40.61 15.90 19.36
CA PHE A 193 41.07 15.31 18.11
C PHE A 193 40.95 13.79 18.17
N THR A 194 40.21 13.20 17.23
CA THR A 194 40.11 11.74 17.06
C THR A 194 40.74 11.33 15.72
N PRO A 195 41.75 10.44 15.72
CA PRO A 195 42.45 10.06 14.49
C PRO A 195 41.63 9.12 13.58
N GLU A 196 40.55 8.49 14.08
CA GLU A 196 39.89 7.35 13.39
C GLU A 196 38.63 7.69 12.59
N GLY A 197 38.42 8.96 12.24
CA GLY A 197 37.53 9.34 11.15
C GLY A 197 36.21 9.99 11.58
N GLY A 198 36.08 11.27 11.20
CA GLY A 198 34.81 12.00 11.21
C GLY A 198 34.90 13.32 11.95
N ALA A 199 35.43 14.35 11.29
CA ALA A 199 35.50 15.75 11.74
C ALA A 199 36.17 15.97 13.11
N SER A 200 37.47 16.28 13.09
CA SER A 200 38.19 16.78 14.27
C SER A 200 37.61 18.12 14.72
N CYS A 201 36.69 18.10 15.69
CA CYS A 201 36.24 19.29 16.38
C CYS A 201 37.27 19.62 17.46
N GLY A 202 37.79 20.85 17.48
CA GLY A 202 38.71 21.29 18.53
C GLY A 202 38.09 21.18 19.93
N LEU A 203 38.89 21.38 20.97
CA LEU A 203 38.41 21.35 22.35
C LEU A 203 37.56 22.59 22.64
N VAL A 204 36.29 22.42 22.97
CA VAL A 204 35.33 23.52 23.13
C VAL A 204 34.67 23.49 24.51
N VAL A 205 34.47 24.65 25.09
CA VAL A 205 33.73 24.81 26.36
C VAL A 205 32.23 24.59 26.12
N SER A 206 31.70 23.48 26.63
CA SER A 206 30.28 23.11 26.48
C SER A 206 29.38 23.73 27.55
N ARG A 207 29.94 23.98 28.74
CA ARG A 207 29.21 24.53 29.89
C ARG A 207 30.14 25.38 30.74
N VAL A 208 29.64 26.51 31.25
CA VAL A 208 30.29 27.30 32.30
C VAL A 208 29.31 27.44 33.46
N THR A 209 29.80 27.24 34.68
CA THR A 209 29.02 27.34 35.91
C THR A 209 28.90 28.80 36.31
N LYS A 210 27.69 29.36 36.32
CA LYS A 210 27.43 30.76 36.70
C LYS A 210 27.98 31.07 38.11
N GLY A 211 28.76 32.14 38.24
CA GLY A 211 29.46 32.52 39.47
C GLY A 211 30.65 31.62 39.85
N GLY A 212 30.95 30.60 39.04
CA GLY A 212 32.08 29.69 39.20
C GLY A 212 33.44 30.32 38.86
N PRO A 213 34.56 29.63 39.12
CA PRO A 213 35.90 30.17 38.86
C PRO A 213 36.11 30.55 37.39
N ALA A 214 35.69 29.72 36.43
CA ALA A 214 35.75 30.04 35.00
C ALA A 214 34.88 31.24 34.58
N ASP A 215 33.67 31.37 35.13
CA ASP A 215 32.75 32.47 34.80
C ASP A 215 33.31 33.83 35.27
N ARG A 216 33.89 33.86 36.49
CA ARG A 216 34.48 35.09 37.05
C ARG A 216 35.68 35.60 36.26
N MET A 217 36.39 34.68 35.62
CA MET A 217 37.57 35.00 34.81
C MET A 217 37.20 35.22 33.33
N GLY A 218 35.92 35.13 32.99
CA GLY A 218 35.39 35.51 31.68
C GLY A 218 35.51 34.42 30.62
N LEU A 219 35.62 33.14 30.98
CA LEU A 219 35.48 32.02 30.05
C LEU A 219 34.01 31.87 29.63
N LEU A 220 33.73 31.76 28.34
CA LEU A 220 32.37 31.69 27.81
C LEU A 220 32.06 30.33 27.18
N LEU A 221 30.76 30.06 27.02
CA LEU A 221 30.28 28.94 26.22
C LEU A 221 30.76 29.09 24.78
N HIS A 222 31.17 27.98 24.17
CA HIS A 222 31.69 27.91 22.80
C HIS A 222 33.08 28.52 22.58
N ASP A 223 33.77 28.96 23.63
CA ASP A 223 35.20 29.24 23.52
C ASP A 223 35.96 27.95 23.17
N GLN A 224 36.83 28.03 22.17
CA GLN A 224 37.69 26.91 21.78
C GLN A 224 39.05 27.03 22.46
N ILE A 225 39.45 26.02 23.21
CA ILE A 225 40.71 25.99 23.95
C ILE A 225 41.85 25.68 22.98
N LEU A 226 42.81 26.60 22.91
CA LEU A 226 44.00 26.47 22.08
C LEU A 226 45.19 26.04 22.91
N LYS A 227 45.44 26.68 24.07
CA LYS A 227 46.58 26.37 24.93
C LYS A 227 46.25 26.43 26.41
N VAL A 228 47.00 25.67 27.22
CA VAL A 228 46.96 25.71 28.68
C VAL A 228 48.39 25.77 29.22
N ASN A 229 48.74 26.78 30.00
CA ASN A 229 50.09 27.03 30.54
C ASN A 229 51.21 26.93 29.47
N GLY A 230 50.91 27.37 28.25
CA GLY A 230 51.85 27.30 27.12
C GLY A 230 51.87 25.96 26.37
N GLN A 231 51.21 24.91 26.88
CA GLN A 231 51.02 23.65 26.16
C GLN A 231 49.92 23.81 25.11
N ASP A 232 50.25 23.52 23.84
CA ASP A 232 49.30 23.55 22.73
C ASP A 232 48.37 22.33 22.76
N LEU A 233 47.06 22.59 22.83
CA LEU A 233 46.00 21.61 22.85
C LEU A 233 45.12 21.67 21.58
N SER A 234 45.50 22.44 20.57
CA SER A 234 44.72 22.60 19.33
C SER A 234 44.43 21.28 18.60
N LYS A 235 45.29 20.27 18.76
CA LYS A 235 45.16 18.91 18.22
C LYS A 235 45.18 17.82 19.28
N ALA A 236 45.00 18.18 20.55
CA ALA A 236 44.98 17.21 21.64
C ALA A 236 43.68 16.40 21.66
N SER A 237 43.76 15.16 22.15
CA SER A 237 42.56 14.37 22.45
C SER A 237 41.80 14.96 23.64
N HIS A 238 40.58 14.45 23.87
CA HIS A 238 39.81 14.88 25.03
C HIS A 238 40.53 14.56 26.34
N GLU A 239 41.09 13.35 26.42
CA GLU A 239 41.79 12.84 27.59
C GLU A 239 43.07 13.64 27.88
N GLU A 240 43.89 13.91 26.85
CA GLU A 240 45.12 14.70 26.96
C GLU A 240 44.84 16.12 27.47
N ALA A 241 43.74 16.73 27.03
CA ALA A 241 43.33 18.04 27.49
C ALA A 241 42.94 18.05 28.96
N VAL A 242 42.19 17.03 29.40
CA VAL A 242 41.81 16.88 30.81
C VAL A 242 43.04 16.69 31.69
N GLU A 243 44.02 15.90 31.24
CA GLU A 243 45.30 15.72 31.93
C GLU A 243 46.10 17.03 32.00
N ALA A 244 46.16 17.80 30.91
CA ALA A 244 46.81 19.11 30.89
C ALA A 244 46.16 20.07 31.90
N PHE A 245 44.82 20.10 31.99
CA PHE A 245 44.13 20.88 33.01
C PHE A 245 44.37 20.35 34.42
N HIS A 246 44.50 19.04 34.61
CA HIS A 246 44.74 18.40 35.91
C HIS A 246 46.18 18.58 36.43
N GLY A 247 47.17 18.60 35.53
CA GLY A 247 48.59 18.79 35.84
C GLY A 247 49.05 20.25 35.82
N ALA A 248 48.23 21.19 35.34
CA ALA A 248 48.59 22.61 35.25
C ALA A 248 48.87 23.24 36.63
N GLN A 249 50.03 23.89 36.76
CA GLN A 249 50.41 24.71 37.91
C GLN A 249 49.56 25.98 37.99
N GLU A 250 49.21 26.40 39.20
CA GLU A 250 48.46 27.64 39.43
C GLU A 250 49.38 28.88 39.35
N PRO A 251 48.93 29.99 38.75
CA PRO A 251 47.63 30.19 38.08
C PRO A 251 47.57 29.55 36.69
N ILE A 252 46.40 29.01 36.31
CA ILE A 252 46.23 28.26 35.04
C ILE A 252 45.89 29.24 33.91
N ILE A 253 46.84 29.49 33.02
CA ILE A 253 46.69 30.40 31.88
C ILE A 253 46.13 29.62 30.69
N VAL A 254 44.99 30.05 30.16
CA VAL A 254 44.30 29.39 29.04
C VAL A 254 44.18 30.37 27.88
N GLU A 255 44.69 30.01 26.70
CA GLU A 255 44.43 30.73 25.45
C GLU A 255 43.21 30.11 24.77
N VAL A 256 42.19 30.93 24.51
CA VAL A 256 40.95 30.52 23.84
C VAL A 256 40.68 31.33 22.59
N LEU A 257 40.09 30.69 21.59
CA LEU A 257 39.55 31.33 20.39
C LEU A 257 38.07 31.62 20.63
N ARG A 258 37.69 32.89 20.59
CA ARG A 258 36.31 33.35 20.77
C ARG A 258 35.76 33.92 19.47
N ARG A 259 34.55 33.52 19.11
CA ARG A 259 33.79 34.16 18.02
C ARG A 259 33.11 35.41 18.56
N VAL A 260 33.59 36.58 18.14
CA VAL A 260 32.98 37.86 18.52
C VAL A 260 32.03 38.29 17.40
N ASN A 261 30.75 38.42 17.74
CA ASN A 261 29.77 38.97 16.83
C ASN A 261 29.68 40.49 17.07
N LYS A 262 30.22 41.29 16.14
CA LYS A 262 30.32 42.76 16.28
C LYS A 262 28.96 43.49 16.38
N ASN A 263 27.83 42.79 16.25
CA ASN A 263 26.49 43.37 16.20
C ASN A 263 25.65 43.25 17.49
N SER A 264 26.17 42.76 18.62
CA SER A 264 25.35 42.60 19.84
C SER A 264 25.03 43.88 20.61
N ASN A 265 25.52 45.06 20.20
CA ASN A 265 25.28 46.32 20.92
C ASN A 265 24.10 47.17 20.40
N ASN A 266 23.27 46.68 19.47
CA ASN A 266 22.15 47.45 18.90
C ASN A 266 20.75 46.83 19.11
N ILE A 267 20.56 45.98 20.12
CA ILE A 267 19.23 45.42 20.47
C ILE A 267 18.80 45.91 21.86
N SER A 268 18.72 47.23 22.00
CA SER A 268 18.08 47.85 23.17
C SER A 268 17.22 49.06 22.82
N ASN A 269 16.76 49.20 21.56
CA ASN A 269 15.72 50.18 21.20
C ASN A 269 15.05 49.81 19.88
N SER A 270 14.04 48.93 19.91
CA SER A 270 13.03 48.81 18.85
C SER A 270 11.77 48.18 19.42
N SER A 271 11.22 48.82 20.47
CA SER A 271 9.82 48.64 20.86
C SER A 271 8.99 49.61 20.03
N SER A 272 8.38 49.15 18.93
CA SER A 272 7.00 49.46 18.56
C SER A 272 6.64 48.92 17.17
N ASN A 273 5.50 48.23 17.12
CA ASN A 273 4.66 47.95 15.95
C ASN A 273 5.10 46.84 14.99
N SER A 274 4.72 45.59 15.31
CA SER A 274 3.90 44.83 14.36
C SER A 274 3.08 43.75 15.07
N SER A 275 1.87 43.61 14.54
CA SER A 275 0.70 42.97 15.11
C SER A 275 0.80 41.44 15.11
N GLN A 276 0.36 40.85 16.23
CA GLN A 276 -0.18 39.49 16.40
C GLN A 276 -0.10 38.54 15.17
N MET A 277 0.91 37.67 15.15
CA MET A 277 0.74 36.30 14.66
C MET A 277 1.09 35.35 15.79
N ARG A 278 0.11 34.53 16.19
CA ARG A 278 0.30 33.49 17.21
C ARG A 278 1.18 32.39 16.60
N ASN A 279 2.48 32.43 16.87
CA ASN A 279 3.38 31.32 16.61
C ASN A 279 3.03 30.17 17.56
N ARG A 280 2.21 29.21 17.12
CA ARG A 280 2.30 27.85 17.64
C ARG A 280 3.56 27.24 17.02
N SER A 281 4.60 27.06 17.84
CA SER A 281 5.80 26.32 17.47
C SER A 281 5.40 24.95 16.91
N PRO A 282 5.92 24.52 15.75
CA PRO A 282 5.78 23.14 15.34
C PRO A 282 6.71 22.29 16.23
N THR A 283 6.11 21.46 17.08
CA THR A 283 6.83 20.42 17.82
C THR A 283 7.47 19.47 16.80
N LEU A 284 8.79 19.52 16.67
CA LEU A 284 9.55 18.52 15.95
C LEU A 284 9.54 17.25 16.80
N VAL A 285 8.74 16.25 16.39
CA VAL A 285 8.88 14.90 16.93
C VAL A 285 10.12 14.26 16.30
N SER A 286 11.13 14.00 17.14
CA SER A 286 12.31 13.24 16.76
C SER A 286 11.93 11.77 16.64
N VAL A 287 12.08 11.18 15.44
CA VAL A 287 12.04 9.72 15.27
C VAL A 287 13.43 9.21 15.63
N GLY A 288 13.65 8.96 16.93
CA GLY A 288 14.76 8.18 17.43
C GLY A 288 14.29 6.74 17.65
N THR A 289 15.03 5.77 17.11
CA THR A 289 14.95 4.37 17.52
C THR A 289 15.36 4.27 18.98
N GLN A 290 14.45 3.88 19.86
CA GLN A 290 14.79 3.38 21.19
C GLN A 290 13.96 2.13 21.48
N THR A 291 14.66 1.15 22.04
CA THR A 291 14.15 -0.12 22.53
C THR A 291 13.40 0.06 23.84
N ASP A 292 12.42 -0.84 24.05
CA ASP A 292 11.77 -1.23 25.31
C ASP A 292 10.43 -0.56 25.71
N VAL A 293 9.39 -1.42 25.59
CA VAL A 293 8.23 -1.70 26.44
C VAL A 293 7.73 -0.64 27.45
N ASP A 294 6.50 -0.16 27.23
CA ASP A 294 5.37 -0.50 28.12
C ASP A 294 4.03 -0.06 27.51
N GLY A 295 3.01 -0.90 27.70
CA GLY A 295 1.72 -0.79 27.02
C GLY A 295 0.75 0.23 27.63
N SER A 296 0.09 0.98 26.75
CA SER A 296 -1.35 1.28 26.82
C SER A 296 -1.79 1.97 25.53
N ASP A 297 -2.29 1.18 24.57
CA ASP A 297 -2.71 1.66 23.25
C ASP A 297 -3.99 2.50 23.32
N THR A 298 -3.82 3.81 23.14
CA THR A 298 -4.86 4.75 22.75
C THR A 298 -5.33 4.46 21.32
N SER A 299 -6.42 3.71 21.25
CA SER A 299 -7.32 3.60 20.12
C SER A 299 -7.89 4.97 19.72
N SER A 300 -7.59 5.44 18.51
CA SER A 300 -8.53 5.95 17.50
C SER A 300 -7.80 6.86 16.52
N TYR A 301 -8.21 6.81 15.25
CA TYR A 301 -7.71 7.62 14.13
C TYR A 301 -6.39 7.16 13.47
N TYR A 302 -6.42 6.05 12.74
CA TYR A 302 -5.87 5.91 11.38
C TYR A 302 -6.36 4.57 10.80
N GLY A 303 -7.29 4.63 9.85
CA GLY A 303 -7.80 3.46 9.14
C GLY A 303 -6.75 2.89 8.20
N SER A 304 -6.47 1.60 8.35
CA SER A 304 -5.56 0.82 7.51
C SER A 304 -6.12 0.62 6.09
N CYS A 305 -5.48 1.19 5.08
CA CYS A 305 -5.61 0.70 3.69
C CYS A 305 -4.58 -0.41 3.46
N ARG A 306 -4.94 -1.64 3.83
CA ARG A 306 -4.20 -2.84 3.42
C ARG A 306 -4.61 -3.19 1.99
N PRO A 307 -3.70 -3.51 1.07
CA PRO A 307 -4.08 -3.94 -0.28
C PRO A 307 -4.88 -5.25 -0.20
N PRO A 308 -5.97 -5.39 -0.98
CA PRO A 308 -6.74 -6.63 -1.00
C PRO A 308 -5.91 -7.74 -1.63
N THR A 309 -5.85 -8.89 -0.96
CA THR A 309 -5.40 -10.16 -1.54
C THR A 309 -6.29 -10.55 -2.71
N PRO A 310 -5.75 -11.13 -3.80
CA PRO A 310 -6.56 -11.57 -4.93
C PRO A 310 -7.48 -12.73 -4.53
N PRO A 311 -8.71 -12.81 -5.09
CA PRO A 311 -9.61 -13.94 -4.87
C PRO A 311 -9.05 -15.22 -5.53
N PRO A 312 -9.38 -16.42 -5.00
CA PRO A 312 -8.97 -17.68 -5.62
C PRO A 312 -9.66 -17.87 -6.97
N ASN A 313 -8.93 -18.43 -7.93
CA ASN A 313 -9.37 -18.77 -9.28
C ASN A 313 -10.72 -19.52 -9.26
N LEU A 314 -11.79 -18.88 -9.73
CA LEU A 314 -13.02 -19.53 -10.15
C LEU A 314 -12.97 -19.72 -11.67
N LEU A 315 -12.20 -20.70 -12.10
CA LEU A 315 -12.37 -21.35 -13.41
C LEU A 315 -12.44 -22.85 -13.18
N ASP A 316 -13.61 -23.33 -12.77
CA ASP A 316 -14.00 -24.72 -12.98
C ASP A 316 -14.46 -24.87 -14.44
N PHE A 317 -13.50 -25.01 -15.34
CA PHE A 317 -13.74 -25.64 -16.64
C PHE A 317 -13.33 -27.11 -16.51
N GLN A 318 -14.20 -27.93 -15.91
CA GLN A 318 -14.13 -29.37 -16.11
C GLN A 318 -14.99 -29.78 -17.31
N ARG A 319 -14.25 -29.96 -18.42
CA ARG A 319 -14.41 -30.94 -19.51
C ARG A 319 -15.60 -30.84 -20.48
N TYR A 320 -15.24 -30.55 -21.74
CA TYR A 320 -15.22 -31.60 -22.76
C TYR A 320 -13.77 -31.84 -23.18
N GLY A 321 -13.35 -33.10 -23.22
CA GLY A 321 -11.99 -33.51 -23.54
C GLY A 321 -11.73 -33.51 -25.05
N LEU A 322 -10.50 -33.11 -25.40
CA LEU A 322 -9.61 -33.67 -26.44
C LEU A 322 -8.61 -32.59 -26.85
N TYR A 323 -7.51 -32.42 -26.10
CA TYR A 323 -6.24 -31.92 -26.66
C TYR A 323 -5.09 -32.20 -25.68
N GLN A 324 -4.05 -32.89 -26.13
CA GLN A 324 -2.80 -33.09 -25.39
C GLN A 324 -1.92 -31.84 -25.53
N PRO A 325 -1.34 -31.28 -24.46
CA PRO A 325 -0.38 -30.19 -24.58
C PRO A 325 1.03 -30.76 -24.77
N SER A 326 1.62 -30.48 -25.94
CA SER A 326 3.05 -30.64 -26.17
C SER A 326 3.82 -29.45 -25.58
N SER A 327 4.99 -29.75 -25.02
CA SER A 327 5.91 -28.86 -24.32
C SER A 327 6.36 -27.64 -25.14
N ARG A 328 6.04 -26.43 -24.66
CA ARG A 328 6.79 -25.21 -24.98
C ARG A 328 7.17 -24.50 -23.67
N GLN A 329 8.47 -24.31 -23.49
CA GLN A 329 9.07 -23.62 -22.36
C GLN A 329 8.70 -22.13 -22.35
N PRO A 330 8.65 -21.48 -21.17
CA PRO A 330 8.48 -20.04 -21.07
C PRO A 330 9.78 -19.32 -21.47
N VAL A 331 9.67 -18.40 -22.44
CA VAL A 331 10.74 -17.43 -22.73
C VAL A 331 10.83 -16.43 -21.58
N ALA A 332 11.98 -16.40 -20.93
CA ALA A 332 12.34 -15.39 -19.95
C ALA A 332 12.58 -14.05 -20.65
N PHE A 333 11.95 -12.98 -20.17
CA PHE A 333 12.36 -11.61 -20.51
C PHE A 333 13.35 -11.13 -19.45
N SER A 334 14.63 -11.05 -19.83
CA SER A 334 15.63 -10.29 -19.10
C SER A 334 15.58 -8.80 -19.50
N PRO A 335 15.92 -7.88 -18.59
CA PRO A 335 15.70 -6.45 -18.74
C PRO A 335 16.89 -5.82 -19.46
N SER A 336 16.63 -4.97 -20.46
CA SER A 336 17.61 -3.97 -20.88
C SER A 336 16.89 -2.77 -21.49
N ALA A 337 17.37 -1.62 -21.02
CA ALA A 337 17.00 -0.28 -21.40
C ALA A 337 17.37 0.02 -22.87
N ASP A 338 16.98 1.22 -23.28
CA ASP A 338 17.28 1.88 -24.55
C ASP A 338 16.46 1.43 -25.75
N LEU A 339 15.21 1.89 -25.81
CA LEU A 339 14.71 2.58 -27.00
C LEU A 339 13.71 3.66 -26.55
N GLY A 340 14.11 4.93 -26.72
CA GLY A 340 13.24 6.08 -26.51
C GLY A 340 12.01 6.00 -27.41
N LEU A 341 10.85 5.91 -26.79
CA LEU A 341 9.55 6.08 -27.43
C LEU A 341 8.87 7.28 -26.75
N THR A 342 9.23 8.47 -27.23
CA THR A 342 8.26 9.56 -27.30
C THR A 342 7.20 9.17 -28.33
N ASP A 343 5.99 9.70 -28.15
CA ASP A 343 4.84 9.60 -29.06
C ASP A 343 3.83 8.51 -28.71
N ILE A 344 3.05 8.81 -27.66
CA ILE A 344 1.69 8.33 -27.50
C ILE A 344 0.88 8.99 -28.63
N GLU A 345 0.84 8.34 -29.80
CA GLU A 345 -0.21 8.60 -30.77
C GLU A 345 -1.52 8.13 -30.16
N MET A 346 -2.29 9.12 -29.68
CA MET A 346 -3.70 8.99 -29.37
C MET A 346 -4.40 8.55 -30.65
N ALA A 347 -4.79 7.28 -30.72
CA ALA A 347 -5.70 6.79 -31.75
C ALA A 347 -7.05 7.51 -31.59
N HIS A 348 -7.18 8.60 -32.33
CA HIS A 348 -8.45 9.25 -32.64
C HIS A 348 -9.30 8.31 -33.50
N GLY A 349 -10.59 8.18 -33.16
CA GLY A 349 -11.66 7.90 -34.12
C GLY A 349 -11.62 6.56 -34.85
N MET A 350 -11.95 5.48 -34.16
CA MET A 350 -12.68 4.38 -34.80
C MET A 350 -14.16 4.59 -34.52
N ASP A 351 -14.80 5.42 -35.36
CA ASP A 351 -16.24 5.42 -35.52
C ASP A 351 -16.64 4.03 -36.01
N PHE A 352 -17.15 3.20 -35.11
CA PHE A 352 -17.84 1.98 -35.48
C PHE A 352 -19.15 2.41 -36.15
N PHE A 353 -19.15 2.46 -37.48
CA PHE A 353 -20.37 2.53 -38.27
C PHE A 353 -21.24 1.32 -37.89
N ASP A 354 -22.36 1.58 -37.23
CA ASP A 354 -23.52 0.69 -37.18
C ASP A 354 -24.06 0.57 -38.61
N GLN A 355 -23.56 -0.40 -39.37
CA GLN A 355 -24.21 -0.82 -40.60
C GLN A 355 -25.31 -1.81 -40.22
N TYR A 356 -26.49 -1.26 -39.99
CA TYR A 356 -27.75 -1.99 -40.03
C TYR A 356 -27.89 -2.57 -41.43
N ASP A 357 -27.78 -3.90 -41.57
CA ASP A 357 -28.29 -4.59 -42.75
C ASP A 357 -29.83 -4.56 -42.66
N ASP A 358 -30.43 -3.61 -43.37
CA ASP A 358 -31.83 -3.68 -43.79
C ASP A 358 -31.98 -4.85 -44.77
N ASP A 359 -32.64 -5.91 -44.32
CA ASP A 359 -33.07 -7.05 -45.13
C ASP A 359 -34.36 -6.65 -45.89
N PRO A 360 -34.34 -6.45 -47.23
CA PRO A 360 -35.57 -6.17 -47.95
C PRO A 360 -36.38 -7.46 -48.12
N GLY A 361 -37.55 -7.47 -47.48
CA GLY A 361 -38.50 -8.58 -47.55
C GLY A 361 -38.82 -8.98 -48.98
N TYR A 362 -38.75 -10.29 -49.23
CA TYR A 362 -39.25 -10.91 -50.44
C TYR A 362 -40.78 -10.86 -50.46
N GLU A 363 -41.36 -10.03 -51.32
CA GLU A 363 -42.75 -10.15 -51.77
C GLU A 363 -42.85 -11.37 -52.72
N LEU A 364 -43.61 -12.38 -52.30
CA LEU A 364 -44.03 -13.48 -53.17
C LEU A 364 -45.37 -13.09 -53.79
N GLU A 365 -45.34 -12.60 -55.03
CA GLU A 365 -46.52 -12.57 -55.90
C GLU A 365 -46.90 -14.01 -56.27
N TYR A 366 -48.13 -14.41 -55.94
CA TYR A 366 -48.78 -15.60 -56.48
C TYR A 366 -49.59 -15.17 -57.70
N GLU A 367 -49.30 -15.77 -58.87
CA GLU A 367 -50.26 -15.88 -59.98
C GLU A 367 -51.27 -17.01 -59.74
#